data_AF-A0A9P9QBB9-F1
#
_entry.id   AF-A0A9P9QBB9-F1
#
_cell.length_a   1.000
_cell.length_b   1.000
_cell.length_c   1.000
_cell.angle_alpha   90.00
_cell.angle_beta   90.00
_cell.angle_gamma   90.00
#
_symmetry.space_group_name_H-M   'P 1'
#
loop_
_entity.id
_entity.type
_entity.pdbx_description
1 polymer ?
#
loop_
_entity_poly.entity_id
_entity_poly.type
_entity_poly.pdbx_seq_one_letter_code
_entity_poly.pdbx_strand_id
1 'polypeptide(L)'
;MSPRRHFLLAFLLTVFGTILFIARTGRDGGHLKNIDNWASTAEFEIKIESHPCAEQLAWLKPYQFAYPINYVSRDIIVVPSANHERPSVSIVDEPLFENFTTIDLAQSTTVYIPKCLPPVHLEVPYVNLSKVDASNMIFGLQTTMKRLKETLKHMARWLPHTNARLFAIVIETEEKPADVKEMAKLEKEFLGQGMKVSIIHPVRSKDSFAQRYFSLVNVMYAARNDKTEWVVLIDDDTFFPSMHDLQSLLSKYDSTREQYIGSLSEDWWAVNNYGLMGFGGAGIMISLPLAKIIDEHTDECKEHPRTTAGDITVMDCIYRFSSTKLTHIPGLHQLDMHGDLSGFYESGREMISLHHWKAGFKLEIEKMHLVADICDSCFLQRWQFGKYAILSNGFSIAHYPSGYLRSTMLRGGKAQKINLQEMEHTWGENMKVLHSLAPLRDKMSERDKVTYKLLNSVKVDGVVKQVYFREGGGKEMDTVMVLNWRAGEAVKKEEVGPQAGFGVVRPEEGKQMVH
;
A
#
# COMPACT_ATOMS: atom_id res chain seq x y z
N MET A 1 10.96 -35.87 52.04
CA MET A 1 11.15 -34.41 52.13
C MET A 1 11.64 -33.89 50.78
N SER A 2 10.78 -33.19 50.04
CA SER A 2 11.05 -32.17 49.01
C SER A 2 9.80 -32.09 48.09
N PRO A 3 9.20 -30.90 47.89
CA PRO A 3 7.87 -30.77 47.28
C PRO A 3 7.89 -30.20 45.84
N ARG A 4 6.71 -30.23 45.21
CA ARG A 4 6.26 -29.46 44.03
C ARG A 4 6.70 -29.94 42.64
N ARG A 5 6.02 -31.00 42.19
CA ARG A 5 5.50 -31.08 40.81
C ARG A 5 4.24 -30.20 40.72
N HIS A 6 4.22 -29.23 39.82
CA HIS A 6 3.09 -28.82 38.96
C HIS A 6 3.43 -27.50 38.23
N PHE A 7 2.94 -27.38 36.99
CA PHE A 7 2.99 -26.24 36.07
C PHE A 7 4.24 -26.05 35.21
N LEU A 8 4.20 -26.60 33.99
CA LEU A 8 4.68 -25.97 32.74
C LEU A 8 4.28 -26.83 31.52
N LEU A 9 2.97 -27.05 31.39
CA LEU A 9 2.34 -27.68 30.22
C LEU A 9 1.14 -26.80 29.82
N ALA A 10 1.43 -25.53 29.54
CA ALA A 10 0.48 -24.53 29.04
C ALA A 10 1.25 -23.29 28.56
N PHE A 11 1.98 -23.37 27.44
CA PHE A 11 2.50 -22.17 26.77
C PHE A 11 2.74 -22.35 25.26
N LEU A 12 1.95 -23.19 24.60
CA LEU A 12 2.11 -23.46 23.16
C LEU A 12 0.83 -23.34 22.33
N LEU A 13 -0.30 -22.87 22.88
CA LEU A 13 -1.58 -22.79 22.15
C LEU A 13 -2.50 -21.63 22.61
N THR A 14 -1.96 -20.45 22.89
CA THR A 14 -2.80 -19.27 23.19
C THR A 14 -2.26 -17.98 22.56
N VAL A 15 -2.30 -17.91 21.23
CA VAL A 15 -2.58 -16.66 20.48
C VAL A 15 -3.66 -16.88 19.40
N PHE A 16 -4.02 -18.14 19.08
CA PHE A 16 -5.24 -18.45 18.33
C PHE A 16 -6.37 -18.79 19.28
N GLY A 17 -7.22 -17.81 19.62
CA GLY A 17 -8.44 -18.13 20.37
C GLY A 17 -9.06 -16.99 21.17
N THR A 18 -9.33 -15.86 20.52
CA THR A 18 -10.58 -15.06 20.63
C THR A 18 -10.34 -13.73 19.93
N ILE A 19 -10.34 -13.77 18.58
CA ILE A 19 -10.82 -12.60 17.85
C ILE A 19 -12.31 -12.56 18.16
N LEU A 20 -12.66 -11.86 19.25
CA LEU A 20 -14.01 -11.36 19.43
C LEU A 20 -14.30 -10.59 18.14
N PHE A 21 -15.19 -11.17 17.34
CA PHE A 21 -15.82 -10.51 16.22
C PHE A 21 -16.51 -9.29 16.83
N ILE A 22 -15.81 -8.15 16.87
CA ILE A 22 -16.48 -6.87 17.05
C ILE A 22 -17.36 -6.80 15.82
N ALA A 23 -18.65 -7.08 16.02
CA ALA A 23 -19.66 -6.78 15.02
C ALA A 23 -19.37 -5.35 14.57
N ARG A 24 -19.04 -5.19 13.27
CA ARG A 24 -18.97 -3.87 12.64
C ARG A 24 -20.32 -3.22 12.88
N THR A 25 -20.39 -2.37 13.89
CA THR A 25 -21.51 -1.43 14.08
C THR A 25 -21.40 -0.25 13.11
N GLY A 26 -20.44 -0.30 12.18
CA GLY A 26 -20.22 0.68 11.14
C GLY A 26 -21.20 0.54 9.99
N ARG A 27 -21.52 1.68 9.38
CA ARG A 27 -22.21 1.83 8.10
C ARG A 27 -21.30 1.40 6.94
N ASP A 28 -20.77 0.19 7.05
CA ASP A 28 -19.73 -0.37 6.17
C ASP A 28 -20.35 -1.28 5.10
N GLY A 29 -21.68 -1.33 4.97
CA GLY A 29 -22.35 -2.10 3.94
C GLY A 29 -22.29 -3.60 4.20
N GLY A 30 -22.48 -4.04 5.44
CA GLY A 30 -22.50 -5.46 5.80
C GLY A 30 -23.57 -6.28 5.06
N HIS A 31 -24.55 -5.61 4.46
CA HIS A 31 -25.60 -6.18 3.62
C HIS A 31 -25.21 -6.32 2.13
N LEU A 32 -24.11 -5.71 1.68
CA LEU A 32 -23.71 -5.70 0.28
C LEU A 32 -23.16 -7.06 -0.16
N LYS A 33 -23.41 -7.41 -1.42
CA LYS A 33 -22.84 -8.62 -2.03
C LYS A 33 -21.38 -8.39 -2.39
N ASN A 34 -20.50 -9.31 -1.99
CA ASN A 34 -19.09 -9.22 -2.39
C ASN A 34 -18.94 -9.52 -3.90
N ILE A 35 -18.18 -8.69 -4.59
CA ILE A 35 -17.91 -8.81 -6.02
C ILE A 35 -16.40 -9.01 -6.19
N ASP A 36 -16.01 -10.18 -6.67
CA ASP A 36 -14.60 -10.57 -6.86
C ASP A 36 -14.04 -10.23 -8.25
N ASN A 37 -14.80 -9.52 -9.08
CA ASN A 37 -14.43 -9.15 -10.46
C ASN A 37 -13.70 -7.80 -10.51
N TRP A 38 -12.51 -7.71 -9.89
CA TRP A 38 -11.70 -6.47 -9.92
C TRP A 38 -10.91 -6.28 -11.23
N ALA A 39 -10.68 -7.39 -11.97
CA ALA A 39 -9.90 -7.42 -13.21
C ALA A 39 -10.65 -8.03 -14.42
N SER A 40 -11.99 -8.13 -14.38
CA SER A 40 -12.70 -8.57 -15.58
C SER A 40 -12.66 -7.45 -16.62
N THR A 41 -12.12 -7.76 -17.80
CA THR A 41 -12.55 -7.17 -19.07
C THR A 41 -14.02 -7.53 -19.28
N ALA A 42 -14.90 -6.98 -18.46
CA ALA A 42 -16.31 -6.98 -18.76
C ALA A 42 -16.46 -5.94 -19.86
N GLU A 43 -16.54 -6.44 -21.10
CA GLU A 43 -17.12 -5.70 -22.22
C GLU A 43 -18.56 -5.39 -21.84
N PHE A 44 -18.75 -4.32 -21.08
CA PHE A 44 -20.05 -3.69 -20.98
C PHE A 44 -20.16 -2.83 -22.24
N GLU A 45 -21.01 -3.23 -23.18
CA GLU A 45 -21.41 -2.38 -24.30
C GLU A 45 -22.03 -1.10 -23.73
N ILE A 46 -21.21 -0.05 -23.60
CA ILE A 46 -21.70 1.29 -23.30
C ILE A 46 -22.22 1.85 -24.63
N LYS A 47 -23.51 1.70 -24.87
CA LYS A 47 -24.18 2.50 -25.91
C LYS A 47 -24.15 3.96 -25.47
N ILE A 48 -23.30 4.74 -26.13
CA ILE A 48 -23.23 6.19 -25.98
C ILE A 48 -24.47 6.77 -26.67
N GLU A 49 -25.54 7.00 -25.91
CA GLU A 49 -26.61 7.90 -26.35
C GLU A 49 -26.13 9.35 -26.21
N SER A 50 -26.49 10.17 -27.20
CA SER A 50 -25.94 11.49 -27.53
C SER A 50 -26.31 12.64 -26.56
N HIS A 51 -26.52 12.33 -25.28
CA HIS A 51 -26.65 13.35 -24.23
C HIS A 51 -25.34 13.48 -23.45
N PRO A 52 -24.75 14.67 -23.32
CA PRO A 52 -23.43 14.87 -22.72
C PRO A 52 -23.33 14.46 -21.23
N CYS A 53 -24.47 14.14 -20.59
CA CYS A 53 -24.56 13.73 -19.18
C CYS A 53 -25.46 12.52 -18.93
N ALA A 54 -25.63 11.65 -19.93
CA ALA A 54 -26.27 10.36 -19.72
C ALA A 54 -25.23 9.33 -19.24
N GLU A 55 -25.46 8.72 -18.09
CA GLU A 55 -24.62 7.64 -17.57
C GLU A 55 -25.36 6.29 -17.59
N GLN A 56 -24.67 5.26 -18.07
CA GLN A 56 -25.15 3.87 -18.01
C GLN A 56 -24.63 3.23 -16.72
N LEU A 57 -25.54 3.00 -15.76
CA LEU A 57 -25.23 2.54 -14.41
C LEU A 57 -25.63 1.08 -14.16
N ALA A 58 -25.98 0.32 -15.21
CA ALA A 58 -26.33 -1.10 -15.08
C ALA A 58 -25.24 -1.94 -14.37
N TRP A 59 -23.97 -1.55 -14.52
CA TRP A 59 -22.82 -2.20 -13.88
C TRP A 59 -22.79 -2.05 -12.35
N LEU A 60 -23.59 -1.14 -11.76
CA LEU A 60 -23.77 -1.01 -10.32
C LEU A 60 -24.83 -1.97 -9.74
N LYS A 61 -25.66 -2.61 -10.57
CA LYS A 61 -26.69 -3.56 -10.10
C LYS A 61 -26.15 -4.71 -9.23
N PRO A 62 -25.00 -5.32 -9.53
CA PRO A 62 -24.51 -6.46 -8.74
C PRO A 62 -24.18 -6.15 -7.28
N TYR A 63 -23.96 -4.88 -6.92
CA TYR A 63 -23.65 -4.48 -5.54
C TYR A 63 -24.87 -4.56 -4.60
N GLN A 64 -26.09 -4.49 -5.17
CA GLN A 64 -27.36 -4.61 -4.43
C GLN A 64 -27.52 -3.58 -3.29
N PHE A 65 -27.22 -2.29 -3.57
CA PHE A 65 -27.45 -1.19 -2.63
C PHE A 65 -28.92 -1.06 -2.18
N ALA A 66 -29.15 -0.38 -1.06
CA ALA A 66 -30.49 -0.01 -0.61
C ALA A 66 -31.02 1.20 -1.39
N TYR A 67 -31.82 0.94 -2.43
CA TYR A 67 -32.40 1.99 -3.29
C TYR A 67 -33.60 2.71 -2.63
N PRO A 68 -33.82 4.00 -2.94
CA PRO A 68 -32.99 4.85 -3.81
C PRO A 68 -31.65 5.24 -3.16
N ILE A 69 -30.63 5.47 -3.98
CA ILE A 69 -29.28 5.86 -3.53
C ILE A 69 -28.95 7.31 -3.93
N ASN A 70 -28.08 7.95 -3.14
CA ASN A 70 -27.39 9.18 -3.52
C ASN A 70 -26.18 8.85 -4.37
N TYR A 71 -26.15 9.34 -5.60
CA TYR A 71 -25.10 9.04 -6.57
C TYR A 71 -24.39 10.30 -7.08
N VAL A 72 -23.07 10.22 -7.21
CA VAL A 72 -22.26 11.23 -7.92
C VAL A 72 -21.05 10.56 -8.56
N SER A 73 -20.62 11.08 -9.71
CA SER A 73 -19.41 10.65 -10.39
C SER A 73 -18.51 11.85 -10.71
N ARG A 74 -17.23 11.59 -10.93
CA ARG A 74 -16.31 12.58 -11.49
C ARG A 74 -15.15 11.93 -12.23
N ASP A 75 -14.76 12.55 -13.34
CA ASP A 75 -13.56 12.18 -14.09
C ASP A 75 -12.32 12.83 -13.46
N ILE A 76 -11.28 12.02 -13.30
CA ILE A 76 -9.97 12.42 -12.79
C ILE A 76 -8.94 12.25 -13.91
N ILE A 77 -8.22 13.32 -14.24
CA ILE A 77 -7.10 13.29 -15.17
C ILE A 77 -5.81 13.44 -14.36
N VAL A 78 -4.95 12.41 -14.38
CA VAL A 78 -3.65 12.53 -13.71
C VAL A 78 -2.67 13.32 -14.57
N VAL A 79 -1.96 14.25 -13.95
CA VAL A 79 -0.92 15.05 -14.59
C VAL A 79 0.38 14.94 -13.80
N PRO A 80 1.55 14.92 -14.46
CA PRO A 80 2.82 14.81 -13.74
C PRO A 80 3.08 16.10 -12.95
N SER A 81 3.54 15.96 -11.70
CA SER A 81 3.99 17.10 -10.90
C SER A 81 5.31 17.64 -11.44
N ALA A 82 5.50 18.96 -11.37
CA ALA A 82 6.68 19.61 -11.92
C ALA A 82 8.01 19.15 -11.27
N ASN A 83 7.95 18.78 -10.00
CA ASN A 83 9.12 18.39 -9.21
C ASN A 83 9.28 16.87 -9.05
N HIS A 84 8.34 16.07 -9.58
CA HIS A 84 8.30 14.61 -9.38
C HIS A 84 8.29 14.14 -7.92
N GLU A 85 7.94 15.04 -6.99
CA GLU A 85 7.83 14.73 -5.57
C GLU A 85 6.38 14.38 -5.19
N ARG A 86 6.25 13.51 -4.19
CA ARG A 86 4.97 13.13 -3.58
C ARG A 86 4.73 13.97 -2.32
N PRO A 87 3.86 14.97 -2.34
CA PRO A 87 3.50 15.69 -1.11
C PRO A 87 2.65 14.80 -0.20
N SER A 88 2.73 15.04 1.12
CA SER A 88 1.87 14.33 2.08
C SER A 88 0.39 14.68 1.92
N VAL A 89 0.07 15.85 1.36
CA VAL A 89 -1.25 16.25 0.89
C VAL A 89 -1.12 17.33 -0.19
N SER A 90 -1.77 17.12 -1.34
CA SER A 90 -1.93 18.13 -2.39
C SER A 90 -3.21 18.93 -2.16
N ILE A 91 -3.17 20.25 -2.35
CA ILE A 91 -4.36 21.10 -2.23
C ILE A 91 -4.92 21.34 -3.63
N VAL A 92 -6.23 21.11 -3.78
CA VAL A 92 -6.99 21.33 -5.00
C VAL A 92 -8.01 22.43 -4.74
N ASP A 93 -7.91 23.52 -5.51
CA ASP A 93 -8.74 24.73 -5.35
C ASP A 93 -10.11 24.62 -6.05
N GLU A 94 -10.72 23.44 -5.97
CA GLU A 94 -12.09 23.17 -6.38
C GLU A 94 -12.69 22.06 -5.49
N PRO A 95 -14.02 22.02 -5.29
CA PRO A 95 -14.67 20.93 -4.53
C PRO A 95 -14.55 19.62 -5.30
N LEU A 96 -14.47 18.46 -4.63
CA LEU A 96 -14.44 17.16 -5.30
C LEU A 96 -15.78 16.84 -5.99
N PHE A 97 -16.89 17.16 -5.33
CA PHE A 97 -18.25 17.00 -5.83
C PHE A 97 -19.09 18.25 -5.51
N GLU A 98 -20.12 18.54 -6.31
CA GLU A 98 -21.08 19.62 -6.04
C GLU A 98 -22.41 19.06 -5.50
N ASN A 99 -23.15 18.32 -6.33
CA ASN A 99 -24.50 17.83 -6.02
C ASN A 99 -24.62 16.33 -6.28
N PHE A 100 -25.42 15.66 -5.44
CA PHE A 100 -25.79 14.26 -5.62
C PHE A 100 -27.11 14.15 -6.36
N THR A 101 -27.22 13.12 -7.20
CA THR A 101 -28.46 12.74 -7.88
C THR A 101 -29.05 11.53 -7.16
N THR A 102 -30.34 11.57 -6.82
CA THR A 102 -31.05 10.41 -6.31
C THR A 102 -31.38 9.46 -7.45
N ILE A 103 -30.92 8.21 -7.38
CA ILE A 103 -31.13 7.21 -8.43
C ILE A 103 -31.74 5.93 -7.87
N ASP A 104 -32.57 5.29 -8.69
CA ASP A 104 -33.13 3.96 -8.44
C ASP A 104 -32.90 3.09 -9.67
N LEU A 105 -31.95 2.15 -9.57
CA LEU A 105 -31.58 1.27 -10.68
C LEU A 105 -32.64 0.21 -11.00
N ALA A 106 -33.66 0.06 -10.16
CA ALA A 106 -34.84 -0.75 -10.49
C ALA A 106 -35.75 -0.01 -11.49
N GLN A 107 -35.73 1.33 -11.50
CA GLN A 107 -36.54 2.16 -12.38
C GLN A 107 -35.86 2.42 -13.73
N SER A 108 -34.59 2.88 -13.69
CA SER A 108 -33.80 3.13 -14.89
C SER A 108 -32.33 2.83 -14.65
N THR A 109 -31.67 2.26 -15.66
CA THR A 109 -30.20 2.11 -15.66
C THR A 109 -29.48 3.23 -16.39
N THR A 110 -30.19 4.03 -17.16
CA THR A 110 -29.68 5.24 -17.80
C THR A 110 -30.13 6.42 -16.97
N VAL A 111 -29.18 7.15 -16.39
CA VAL A 111 -29.45 8.31 -15.54
C VAL A 111 -28.96 9.56 -16.26
N TYR A 112 -29.83 10.56 -16.34
CA TYR A 112 -29.50 11.88 -16.86
C TYR A 112 -29.07 12.77 -15.71
N ILE A 113 -27.77 13.09 -15.66
CA ILE A 113 -27.23 13.99 -14.64
C ILE A 113 -27.48 15.43 -15.09
N PRO A 114 -28.14 16.29 -14.29
CA PRO A 114 -28.48 17.64 -14.71
C PRO A 114 -27.28 18.50 -15.12
N LYS A 115 -26.13 18.28 -14.47
CA LYS A 115 -24.87 18.97 -14.73
C LYS A 115 -23.69 18.02 -14.45
N CYS A 116 -22.98 17.59 -15.48
CA CYS A 116 -21.72 16.88 -15.30
C CYS A 116 -20.66 17.82 -14.75
N LEU A 117 -19.87 17.34 -13.80
CA LEU A 117 -18.70 18.08 -13.34
C LEU A 117 -17.60 17.99 -14.40
N PRO A 118 -16.87 19.09 -14.68
CA PRO A 118 -15.68 19.00 -15.51
C PRO A 118 -14.66 18.05 -14.84
N PRO A 119 -13.81 17.38 -15.65
CA PRO A 119 -12.73 16.58 -15.11
C PRO A 119 -11.84 17.43 -14.18
N VAL A 120 -11.40 16.85 -13.07
CA VAL A 120 -10.39 17.48 -12.21
C VAL A 120 -9.02 16.91 -12.52
N HIS A 121 -8.03 17.80 -12.55
CA HIS A 121 -6.65 17.44 -12.84
C HIS A 121 -5.90 17.27 -11.52
N LEU A 122 -5.33 16.08 -11.30
CA LEU A 122 -4.61 15.77 -10.08
C LEU A 122 -3.13 15.51 -10.38
N GLU A 123 -2.27 16.27 -9.70
CA GLU A 123 -0.83 16.08 -9.79
C GLU A 123 -0.38 14.80 -9.08
N VAL A 124 0.41 14.01 -9.77
CA VAL A 124 1.08 12.79 -9.28
C VAL A 124 2.57 12.86 -9.61
N PRO A 125 3.46 12.21 -8.83
CA PRO A 125 4.91 12.24 -9.07
C PRO A 125 5.30 11.84 -10.50
N TYR A 126 4.65 10.81 -11.03
CA TYR A 126 4.92 10.27 -12.34
C TYR A 126 3.64 9.92 -13.08
N VAL A 127 3.55 10.31 -14.34
CA VAL A 127 2.51 9.86 -15.27
C VAL A 127 3.25 9.15 -16.40
N ASN A 128 2.97 7.85 -16.58
CA ASN A 128 3.57 7.00 -17.60
C ASN A 128 5.07 6.66 -17.37
N LEU A 129 5.32 5.76 -16.42
CA LEU A 129 6.67 5.23 -16.19
C LEU A 129 7.02 4.11 -17.18
N SER A 130 8.25 4.14 -17.69
CA SER A 130 8.83 2.99 -18.39
C SER A 130 8.86 1.78 -17.45
N LYS A 131 8.61 0.58 -17.95
CA LYS A 131 8.68 -0.66 -17.15
C LYS A 131 9.97 -0.71 -16.31
N VAL A 132 9.84 -0.92 -14.99
CA VAL A 132 10.99 -1.13 -14.10
C VAL A 132 11.75 -2.39 -14.50
N ASP A 133 13.07 -2.29 -14.58
CA ASP A 133 13.95 -3.47 -14.51
C ASP A 133 14.50 -3.61 -13.09
N ALA A 134 13.98 -4.60 -12.38
CA ALA A 134 14.36 -5.04 -11.04
C ALA A 134 15.15 -6.36 -11.08
N SER A 135 15.83 -6.66 -12.19
CA SER A 135 16.69 -7.86 -12.31
C SER A 135 17.88 -7.87 -11.34
N ASN A 136 18.18 -6.75 -10.69
CA ASN A 136 19.14 -6.63 -9.60
C ASN A 136 18.63 -7.14 -8.24
N MET A 137 17.34 -7.48 -8.13
CA MET A 137 16.72 -7.97 -6.90
C MET A 137 16.28 -9.44 -7.01
N ILE A 138 16.55 -10.19 -5.95
CA ILE A 138 15.94 -11.51 -5.71
C ILE A 138 15.11 -11.41 -4.44
N PHE A 139 13.82 -11.71 -4.53
CA PHE A 139 12.91 -11.79 -3.39
C PHE A 139 12.86 -13.22 -2.83
N GLY A 140 12.71 -13.36 -1.52
CA GLY A 140 12.64 -14.63 -0.83
C GLY A 140 11.52 -14.63 0.20
N LEU A 141 10.67 -15.64 0.17
CA LEU A 141 9.65 -15.86 1.20
C LEU A 141 9.53 -17.34 1.54
N GLN A 142 8.96 -17.63 2.71
CA GLN A 142 8.53 -18.99 3.04
C GLN A 142 7.06 -19.00 3.47
N THR A 143 6.33 -20.03 3.06
CA THR A 143 4.89 -20.11 3.35
C THR A 143 4.34 -21.53 3.11
N THR A 144 3.02 -21.67 3.14
CA THR A 144 2.30 -22.87 2.73
C THR A 144 1.78 -22.76 1.30
N MET A 145 1.51 -23.90 0.66
CA MET A 145 0.90 -23.93 -0.68
C MET A 145 -0.41 -23.13 -0.75
N LYS A 146 -1.26 -23.24 0.28
CA LYS A 146 -2.52 -22.50 0.36
C LYS A 146 -2.29 -20.99 0.36
N ARG A 147 -1.45 -20.49 1.27
CA ARG A 147 -1.18 -19.05 1.41
C ARG A 147 -0.50 -18.49 0.16
N LEU A 148 0.40 -19.25 -0.48
CA LEU A 148 1.04 -18.81 -1.73
C LEU A 148 0.02 -18.68 -2.87
N LYS A 149 -0.91 -19.63 -3.01
CA LYS A 149 -2.02 -19.54 -4.00
C LYS A 149 -2.89 -18.30 -3.75
N GLU A 150 -3.24 -18.02 -2.49
CA GLU A 150 -4.01 -16.84 -2.11
C GLU A 150 -3.25 -15.53 -2.36
N THR A 151 -1.92 -15.56 -2.28
CA THR A 151 -1.03 -14.41 -2.46
C THR A 151 -0.88 -13.99 -3.92
N LEU A 152 -1.08 -14.91 -4.86
CA LEU A 152 -0.85 -14.69 -6.29
C LEU A 152 -1.54 -13.42 -6.82
N LYS A 153 -2.81 -13.18 -6.47
CA LYS A 153 -3.55 -11.99 -6.94
C LYS A 153 -2.95 -10.66 -6.47
N HIS A 154 -2.24 -10.67 -5.35
CA HIS A 154 -1.62 -9.48 -4.77
C HIS A 154 -0.20 -9.27 -5.32
N MET A 155 0.58 -10.34 -5.51
CA MET A 155 1.87 -10.27 -6.20
C MET A 155 1.71 -9.81 -7.65
N ALA A 156 0.62 -10.20 -8.32
CA ALA A 156 0.28 -9.75 -9.68
C ALA A 156 0.13 -8.23 -9.83
N ARG A 157 0.10 -7.47 -8.72
CA ARG A 157 0.05 -6.00 -8.77
C ARG A 157 1.42 -5.32 -8.80
N TRP A 158 2.49 -5.99 -8.36
CA TRP A 158 3.81 -5.35 -8.18
C TRP A 158 4.99 -6.11 -8.78
N LEU A 159 4.87 -7.43 -9.00
CA LEU A 159 5.96 -8.27 -9.50
C LEU A 159 6.00 -8.48 -11.03
N PRO A 160 4.88 -8.54 -11.78
CA PRO A 160 4.89 -8.87 -13.21
C PRO A 160 5.81 -8.00 -14.05
N HIS A 161 6.54 -8.64 -14.97
CA HIS A 161 7.38 -7.98 -15.97
C HIS A 161 8.49 -7.07 -15.44
N THR A 162 8.78 -7.11 -14.14
CA THR A 162 9.87 -6.36 -13.51
C THR A 162 11.24 -7.01 -13.71
N ASN A 163 11.30 -8.24 -14.23
CA ASN A 163 12.50 -9.09 -14.26
C ASN A 163 13.11 -9.51 -12.92
N ALA A 164 12.59 -9.04 -11.79
CA ALA A 164 12.94 -9.57 -10.49
C ALA A 164 12.64 -11.07 -10.42
N ARG A 165 13.40 -11.78 -9.59
CA ARG A 165 13.21 -13.20 -9.33
C ARG A 165 12.67 -13.38 -7.92
N LEU A 166 11.87 -14.41 -7.69
CA LEU A 166 11.35 -14.73 -6.37
C LEU A 166 11.54 -16.22 -6.06
N PHE A 167 12.09 -16.53 -4.90
CA PHE A 167 12.17 -17.90 -4.37
C PHE A 167 11.19 -18.08 -3.22
N ALA A 168 10.32 -19.08 -3.34
CA ALA A 168 9.34 -19.42 -2.32
C ALA A 168 9.66 -20.81 -1.74
N ILE A 169 10.08 -20.86 -0.47
CA ILE A 169 10.17 -22.14 0.26
C ILE A 169 8.76 -22.51 0.74
N VAL A 170 8.24 -23.66 0.28
CA VAL A 170 6.87 -24.07 0.58
C VAL A 170 6.74 -25.43 1.25
N ILE A 171 5.76 -25.51 2.14
CA ILE A 171 5.30 -26.75 2.79
C ILE A 171 3.78 -26.88 2.63
N GLU A 172 3.23 -28.06 2.90
CA GLU A 172 1.78 -28.23 3.06
C GLU A 172 1.40 -27.96 4.52
N THR A 173 2.07 -28.65 5.44
CA THR A 173 2.05 -28.45 6.89
C THR A 173 3.46 -28.64 7.45
N GLU A 174 3.67 -28.42 8.75
CA GLU A 174 4.99 -28.68 9.37
C GLU A 174 5.44 -30.14 9.22
N GLU A 175 4.50 -31.08 9.15
CA GLU A 175 4.77 -32.51 9.01
C GLU A 175 4.73 -33.00 7.57
N LYS A 176 4.12 -32.24 6.65
CA LYS A 176 3.83 -32.67 5.30
C LYS A 176 4.50 -31.75 4.25
N PRO A 177 5.39 -32.29 3.39
CA PRO A 177 5.93 -31.52 2.29
C PRO A 177 4.83 -31.15 1.29
N ALA A 178 5.02 -30.03 0.58
CA ALA A 178 4.16 -29.64 -0.52
C ALA A 178 4.16 -30.72 -1.64
N ASP A 179 3.09 -30.79 -2.42
CA ASP A 179 3.06 -31.69 -3.58
C ASP A 179 3.81 -31.07 -4.78
N VAL A 180 4.75 -31.83 -5.35
CA VAL A 180 5.62 -31.35 -6.45
C VAL A 180 4.81 -30.98 -7.70
N LYS A 181 3.70 -31.68 -8.00
CA LYS A 181 2.87 -31.36 -9.17
C LYS A 181 2.09 -30.07 -8.93
N GLU A 182 1.60 -29.85 -7.70
CA GLU A 182 0.95 -28.60 -7.35
C GLU A 182 1.90 -27.40 -7.37
N MET A 183 3.13 -27.57 -6.87
CA MET A 183 4.18 -26.55 -6.96
C MET A 183 4.44 -26.17 -8.42
N ALA A 184 4.70 -27.15 -9.29
CA ALA A 184 4.96 -26.91 -10.71
C ALA A 184 3.75 -26.28 -11.44
N LYS A 185 2.52 -26.61 -11.04
CA LYS A 185 1.31 -25.97 -11.58
C LYS A 185 1.27 -24.49 -11.19
N LEU A 186 1.54 -24.18 -9.92
CA LEU A 186 1.52 -22.81 -9.42
C LEU A 186 2.66 -21.96 -9.99
N GLU A 187 3.87 -22.52 -10.16
CA GLU A 187 4.98 -21.85 -10.87
C GLU A 187 4.58 -21.46 -12.30
N LYS A 188 3.90 -22.35 -13.03
CA LYS A 188 3.39 -22.05 -14.38
C LYS A 188 2.34 -20.94 -14.37
N GLU A 189 1.52 -20.87 -13.33
CA GLU A 189 0.52 -19.81 -13.16
C GLU A 189 1.18 -18.45 -12.92
N PHE A 190 2.20 -18.39 -12.05
CA PHE A 190 3.02 -17.19 -11.86
C PHE A 190 3.72 -16.77 -13.16
N LEU A 191 4.33 -17.72 -13.86
CA LEU A 191 5.00 -17.46 -15.14
C LEU A 191 4.03 -16.92 -16.21
N GLY A 192 2.81 -17.48 -16.27
CA GLY A 192 1.74 -17.02 -17.17
C GLY A 192 1.31 -15.57 -16.92
N GLN A 193 1.53 -15.05 -15.71
CA GLN A 193 1.31 -13.65 -15.34
C GLN A 193 2.59 -12.80 -15.40
N GLY A 194 3.67 -13.30 -16.01
CA GLY A 194 4.92 -12.55 -16.19
C GLY A 194 5.77 -12.44 -14.92
N MET A 195 5.55 -13.30 -13.91
CA MET A 195 6.32 -13.34 -12.66
C MET A 195 7.33 -14.50 -12.68
N LYS A 196 8.60 -14.23 -12.36
CA LYS A 196 9.66 -15.25 -12.29
C LYS A 196 9.76 -15.82 -10.88
N VAL A 197 8.85 -16.74 -10.55
CA VAL A 197 8.78 -17.40 -9.24
C VAL A 197 9.33 -18.83 -9.34
N SER A 198 10.23 -19.18 -8.43
CA SER A 198 10.73 -20.54 -8.22
C SER A 198 10.25 -21.06 -6.87
N ILE A 199 9.45 -22.13 -6.90
CA ILE A 199 8.84 -22.74 -5.71
C ILE A 199 9.66 -23.97 -5.35
N ILE A 200 10.21 -24.00 -4.15
CA ILE A 200 11.13 -25.04 -3.70
C ILE A 200 10.69 -25.63 -2.35
N HIS A 201 11.14 -26.85 -2.09
CA HIS A 201 11.03 -27.44 -0.75
C HIS A 201 12.02 -26.79 0.22
N PRO A 202 11.80 -26.97 1.55
CA PRO A 202 12.80 -26.64 2.55
C PRO A 202 14.17 -27.25 2.21
N VAL A 203 15.24 -26.46 2.38
CA VAL A 203 16.62 -26.91 2.13
C VAL A 203 16.95 -28.17 2.93
N ARG A 204 16.48 -28.26 4.18
CA ARG A 204 16.42 -29.50 4.94
C ARG A 204 14.98 -29.76 5.36
N SER A 205 14.50 -30.99 5.17
CA SER A 205 13.11 -31.36 5.45
C SER A 205 12.67 -31.16 6.89
N LYS A 206 13.62 -31.17 7.84
CA LYS A 206 13.39 -30.98 9.28
C LYS A 206 13.54 -29.54 9.77
N ASP A 207 13.85 -28.58 8.88
CA ASP A 207 14.04 -27.19 9.27
C ASP A 207 12.73 -26.61 9.80
N SER A 208 12.80 -25.94 10.96
CA SER A 208 11.70 -25.19 11.53
C SER A 208 11.36 -23.94 10.69
N PHE A 209 10.26 -23.25 11.02
CA PHE A 209 9.91 -21.97 10.40
C PHE A 209 11.09 -20.98 10.39
N ALA A 210 11.74 -20.74 11.53
CA ALA A 210 12.87 -19.81 11.60
C ALA A 210 14.03 -20.23 10.67
N GLN A 211 14.34 -21.52 10.65
CA GLN A 211 15.44 -22.07 9.85
C GLN A 211 15.14 -22.02 8.35
N ARG A 212 13.89 -22.24 7.95
CA ARG A 212 13.44 -22.10 6.56
C ARG A 212 13.51 -20.65 6.09
N TYR A 213 13.05 -19.69 6.90
CA TYR A 213 13.20 -18.26 6.59
C TYR A 213 14.67 -17.87 6.41
N PHE A 214 15.53 -18.25 7.36
CA PHE A 214 16.95 -17.95 7.30
C PHE A 214 17.61 -18.51 6.03
N SER A 215 17.20 -19.72 5.61
CA SER A 215 17.72 -20.38 4.41
C SER A 215 17.45 -19.60 3.11
N LEU A 216 16.50 -18.66 3.10
CA LEU A 216 16.22 -17.84 1.93
C LEU A 216 17.44 -17.02 1.52
N VAL A 217 18.22 -16.51 2.47
CA VAL A 217 19.46 -15.77 2.16
C VAL A 217 20.42 -16.66 1.37
N ASN A 218 20.63 -17.90 1.81
CA ASN A 218 21.51 -18.88 1.15
C ASN A 218 21.01 -19.26 -0.24
N VAL A 219 19.72 -19.56 -0.35
CA VAL A 219 19.09 -19.93 -1.62
C VAL A 219 19.25 -18.81 -2.65
N MET A 220 18.96 -17.56 -2.26
CA MET A 220 19.07 -16.41 -3.14
C MET A 220 20.52 -16.06 -3.46
N TYR A 221 21.42 -16.16 -2.47
CA TYR A 221 22.85 -15.95 -2.68
C TYR A 221 23.42 -16.98 -3.66
N ALA A 222 23.11 -18.26 -3.51
CA ALA A 222 23.50 -19.30 -4.45
C ALA A 222 22.91 -19.08 -5.86
N ALA A 223 21.70 -18.52 -5.94
CA ALA A 223 21.03 -18.20 -7.20
C ALA A 223 21.46 -16.87 -7.83
N ARG A 224 22.37 -16.10 -7.22
CA ARG A 224 22.81 -14.79 -7.75
C ARG A 224 23.41 -14.92 -9.15
N ASN A 225 23.29 -13.84 -9.93
CA ASN A 225 23.95 -13.68 -11.23
C ASN A 225 24.65 -12.32 -11.28
N ASP A 226 25.28 -11.99 -12.40
CA ASP A 226 26.08 -10.77 -12.57
C ASP A 226 25.29 -9.45 -12.39
N LYS A 227 23.96 -9.50 -12.45
CA LYS A 227 23.10 -8.34 -12.22
C LYS A 227 22.65 -8.20 -10.77
N THR A 228 22.71 -9.28 -9.99
CA THR A 228 22.13 -9.31 -8.64
C THR A 228 22.91 -8.38 -7.73
N GLU A 229 22.21 -7.52 -7.01
CA GLU A 229 22.78 -6.59 -6.03
C GLU A 229 22.18 -6.83 -4.63
N TRP A 230 20.90 -7.23 -4.60
CA TRP A 230 20.11 -7.34 -3.38
C TRP A 230 19.41 -8.69 -3.28
N VAL A 231 19.43 -9.26 -2.08
CA VAL A 231 18.50 -10.30 -1.65
C VAL A 231 17.49 -9.67 -0.69
N VAL A 232 16.19 -9.88 -0.94
CA VAL A 232 15.10 -9.20 -0.25
C VAL A 232 14.21 -10.24 0.41
N LEU A 233 14.26 -10.33 1.74
CA LEU A 233 13.41 -11.24 2.51
C LEU A 233 12.06 -10.57 2.75
N ILE A 234 10.97 -11.30 2.51
CA ILE A 234 9.59 -10.84 2.67
C ILE A 234 8.70 -11.94 3.23
N ASP A 235 7.53 -11.57 3.72
CA ASP A 235 6.44 -12.48 4.02
C ASP A 235 5.47 -12.57 2.82
N ASP A 236 4.58 -13.57 2.80
CA ASP A 236 3.63 -13.72 1.69
C ASP A 236 2.51 -12.66 1.65
N ASP A 237 2.41 -11.84 2.69
CA ASP A 237 1.55 -10.66 2.75
C ASP A 237 2.35 -9.35 2.80
N THR A 238 3.64 -9.37 2.42
CA THR A 238 4.36 -8.15 2.07
C THR A 238 3.93 -7.65 0.69
N PHE A 239 3.64 -6.36 0.59
CA PHE A 239 3.16 -5.70 -0.62
C PHE A 239 4.01 -4.45 -0.91
N PHE A 240 4.51 -4.32 -2.14
CA PHE A 240 5.24 -3.14 -2.60
C PHE A 240 4.35 -2.31 -3.53
N PRO A 241 3.85 -1.13 -3.12
CA PRO A 241 2.99 -0.32 -3.98
C PRO A 241 3.65 0.17 -5.26
N SER A 242 4.97 0.40 -5.25
CA SER A 242 5.69 0.73 -6.48
C SER A 242 7.07 0.10 -6.47
N MET A 243 7.34 -0.66 -7.54
CA MET A 243 8.69 -1.19 -7.78
C MET A 243 9.67 -0.06 -8.15
N HIS A 244 9.17 1.06 -8.71
CA HIS A 244 9.99 2.25 -8.94
C HIS A 244 10.43 2.88 -7.62
N ASP A 245 9.52 3.02 -6.66
CA ASP A 245 9.83 3.61 -5.35
C ASP A 245 10.83 2.72 -4.59
N LEU A 246 10.68 1.38 -4.65
CA LEU A 246 11.64 0.44 -4.06
C LEU A 246 13.03 0.53 -4.71
N GLN A 247 13.13 0.54 -6.06
CA GLN A 247 14.40 0.73 -6.75
C GLN A 247 15.04 2.09 -6.43
N SER A 248 14.22 3.13 -6.40
CA SER A 248 14.68 4.49 -6.08
C SER A 248 15.21 4.57 -4.65
N LEU A 249 14.58 3.89 -3.69
CA LEU A 249 15.10 3.74 -2.34
C LEU A 249 16.47 3.06 -2.34
N LEU A 250 16.59 1.88 -2.97
CA LEU A 250 17.83 1.10 -2.94
C LEU A 250 18.98 1.76 -3.71
N SER A 251 18.69 2.55 -4.74
CA SER A 251 19.70 3.31 -5.49
C SER A 251 20.48 4.33 -4.65
N LYS A 252 19.96 4.70 -3.47
CA LYS A 252 20.61 5.61 -2.52
C LYS A 252 21.71 4.94 -1.71
N TYR A 253 21.84 3.61 -1.79
CA TYR A 253 22.77 2.82 -1.00
C TYR A 253 23.78 2.10 -1.89
N ASP A 254 25.05 2.13 -1.50
CA ASP A 254 26.12 1.43 -2.20
C ASP A 254 26.00 -0.09 -1.95
N SER A 255 25.45 -0.80 -2.92
CA SER A 255 25.23 -2.25 -2.90
C SER A 255 26.53 -3.08 -2.95
N THR A 256 27.68 -2.44 -3.25
CA THR A 256 28.99 -3.09 -3.24
C THR A 256 29.59 -3.19 -1.84
N ARG A 257 28.95 -2.57 -0.84
CA ARG A 257 29.28 -2.67 0.59
C ARG A 257 28.24 -3.50 1.33
N GLU A 258 28.57 -3.88 2.55
CA GLU A 258 27.61 -4.52 3.45
C GLU A 258 26.48 -3.54 3.82
N GLN A 259 25.26 -3.87 3.41
CA GLN A 259 24.04 -3.13 3.71
C GLN A 259 23.02 -4.06 4.35
N TYR A 260 22.48 -3.63 5.48
CA TYR A 260 21.33 -4.25 6.15
C TYR A 260 20.23 -3.20 6.27
N ILE A 261 19.25 -3.24 5.36
CA ILE A 261 18.20 -2.23 5.26
C ILE A 261 16.86 -2.89 5.61
N GLY A 262 16.05 -2.23 6.42
CA GLY A 262 14.73 -2.71 6.82
C GLY A 262 14.06 -1.70 7.73
N SER A 263 13.04 -2.13 8.47
CA SER A 263 12.35 -1.27 9.43
C SER A 263 11.97 -2.02 10.70
N LEU A 264 11.79 -1.26 11.77
CA LEU A 264 11.24 -1.76 13.02
C LEU A 264 9.73 -1.92 12.87
N SER A 265 9.12 -2.70 13.76
CA SER A 265 7.68 -2.67 13.93
C SER A 265 7.20 -1.29 14.40
N GLU A 266 6.02 -0.88 13.92
CA GLU A 266 5.30 0.30 14.39
C GLU A 266 4.93 0.18 15.87
N ASP A 267 4.79 -1.04 16.42
CA ASP A 267 4.45 -1.26 17.81
C ASP A 267 5.69 -1.51 18.68
N TRP A 268 5.88 -0.65 19.70
CA TRP A 268 7.01 -0.74 20.61
C TRP A 268 7.00 -2.02 21.45
N TRP A 269 5.84 -2.66 21.64
CA TRP A 269 5.82 -3.99 22.26
C TRP A 269 6.59 -4.99 21.41
N ALA A 270 6.37 -5.03 20.10
CA ALA A 270 7.10 -5.92 19.21
C ALA A 270 8.61 -5.59 19.22
N VAL A 271 8.97 -4.31 19.14
CA VAL A 271 10.38 -3.86 19.24
C VAL A 271 11.04 -4.32 20.56
N ASN A 272 10.35 -4.20 21.70
CA ASN A 272 10.88 -4.64 22.99
C ASN A 272 11.07 -6.16 23.10
N ASN A 273 10.23 -6.96 22.44
CA ASN A 273 10.30 -8.42 22.52
C ASN A 273 11.30 -9.02 21.53
N TYR A 274 11.48 -8.39 20.36
CA TYR A 274 12.27 -8.95 19.26
C TYR A 274 13.59 -8.22 19.02
N GLY A 275 13.69 -6.95 19.41
CA GLY A 275 14.91 -6.14 19.35
C GLY A 275 14.96 -5.16 18.16
N LEU A 276 16.13 -4.52 18.00
CA LEU A 276 16.40 -3.56 16.91
C LEU A 276 16.83 -4.32 15.64
N MET A 277 15.85 -4.92 14.99
CA MET A 277 15.99 -5.73 13.79
C MET A 277 15.14 -5.22 12.63
N GLY A 278 15.52 -5.54 11.41
CA GLY A 278 14.59 -5.48 10.29
C GLY A 278 13.53 -6.56 10.47
N PHE A 279 12.26 -6.16 10.51
CA PHE A 279 11.13 -7.10 10.60
C PHE A 279 10.82 -7.66 9.21
N GLY A 280 10.64 -8.98 9.13
CA GLY A 280 10.53 -9.70 7.85
C GLY A 280 9.37 -9.25 6.98
N GLY A 281 8.22 -8.97 7.57
CA GLY A 281 7.02 -8.53 6.86
C GLY A 281 7.15 -7.14 6.22
N ALA A 282 7.85 -6.21 6.86
CA ALA A 282 8.21 -4.91 6.28
C ALA A 282 9.17 -5.05 5.09
N GLY A 283 9.88 -6.18 4.99
CA GLY A 283 10.93 -6.40 4.00
C GLY A 283 12.31 -6.10 4.57
N ILE A 284 13.25 -7.02 4.33
CA ILE A 284 14.65 -6.90 4.71
C ILE A 284 15.49 -6.98 3.44
N MET A 285 16.21 -5.90 3.12
CA MET A 285 17.10 -5.84 1.96
C MET A 285 18.55 -5.98 2.41
N ILE A 286 19.22 -7.01 1.86
CA ILE A 286 20.60 -7.37 2.17
C ILE A 286 21.40 -7.29 0.88
N SER A 287 22.45 -6.48 0.88
CA SER A 287 23.41 -6.41 -0.23
C SER A 287 24.16 -7.73 -0.40
N LEU A 288 24.64 -8.05 -1.62
CA LEU A 288 25.43 -9.27 -1.86
C LEU A 288 26.65 -9.47 -0.94
N PRO A 289 27.49 -8.46 -0.60
CA PRO A 289 28.60 -8.64 0.33
C PRO A 289 28.16 -9.14 1.71
N LEU A 290 27.05 -8.62 2.23
CA LEU A 290 26.51 -9.07 3.52
C LEU A 290 25.85 -10.45 3.40
N ALA A 291 25.14 -10.73 2.29
CA ALA A 291 24.58 -12.05 2.04
C ALA A 291 25.67 -13.14 1.97
N LYS A 292 26.84 -12.82 1.42
CA LYS A 292 28.01 -13.71 1.43
C LYS A 292 28.46 -14.07 2.83
N ILE A 293 28.55 -13.09 3.74
CA ILE A 293 28.96 -13.33 5.14
C ILE A 293 27.97 -14.28 5.82
N ILE A 294 26.67 -14.06 5.62
CA ILE A 294 25.62 -14.95 6.16
C ILE A 294 25.77 -16.36 5.58
N ASP A 295 26.05 -16.47 4.27
CA ASP A 295 26.22 -17.75 3.58
C ASP A 295 27.42 -18.56 4.12
N GLU A 296 28.56 -17.91 4.34
CA GLU A 296 29.76 -18.53 4.89
C GLU A 296 29.58 -19.06 6.33
N HIS A 297 28.61 -18.53 7.09
CA HIS A 297 28.35 -18.89 8.49
C HIS A 297 26.99 -19.59 8.69
N THR A 298 26.43 -20.16 7.63
CA THR A 298 25.08 -20.74 7.62
C THR A 298 24.85 -21.75 8.74
N ASP A 299 25.77 -22.71 8.90
CA ASP A 299 25.61 -23.77 9.89
C ASP A 299 25.63 -23.19 11.30
N GLU A 300 26.59 -22.30 11.61
CA GLU A 300 26.68 -21.65 12.93
C GLU A 300 25.48 -20.78 13.28
N CYS A 301 24.88 -20.10 12.30
CA CYS A 301 23.74 -19.22 12.52
C CYS A 301 22.41 -19.98 12.61
N LYS A 302 22.30 -21.09 11.87
CA LYS A 302 21.06 -21.87 11.75
C LYS A 302 20.94 -22.95 12.81
N GLU A 303 22.06 -23.36 13.43
CA GLU A 303 22.10 -24.34 14.51
C GLU A 303 21.71 -23.67 15.83
N HIS A 304 20.47 -23.92 16.29
CA HIS A 304 19.85 -23.37 17.50
C HIS A 304 19.37 -21.90 17.39
N PRO A 305 18.34 -21.61 16.56
CA PRO A 305 17.70 -20.31 16.57
C PRO A 305 17.20 -19.93 17.96
N ARG A 306 17.45 -18.69 18.38
CA ARG A 306 17.03 -18.17 19.69
C ARG A 306 15.51 -18.12 19.85
N THR A 307 14.79 -17.94 18.74
CA THR A 307 13.32 -17.85 18.70
C THR A 307 12.76 -18.59 17.48
N THR A 308 11.44 -18.67 17.38
CA THR A 308 10.76 -19.19 16.18
C THR A 308 10.64 -18.15 15.06
N ALA A 309 11.05 -16.91 15.29
CA ALA A 309 11.05 -15.85 14.28
C ALA A 309 12.33 -15.92 13.43
N GLY A 310 12.15 -15.98 12.11
CA GLY A 310 13.24 -16.18 11.16
C GLY A 310 14.11 -14.95 10.93
N ASP A 311 13.49 -13.78 10.90
CA ASP A 311 14.14 -12.48 10.82
C ASP A 311 15.07 -12.20 12.02
N ILE A 312 14.70 -12.63 13.23
CA ILE A 312 15.61 -12.64 14.39
C ILE A 312 16.87 -13.45 14.09
N THR A 313 16.73 -14.63 13.47
CA THR A 313 17.87 -15.49 13.16
C THR A 313 18.80 -14.82 12.14
N VAL A 314 18.23 -14.09 11.17
CA VAL A 314 18.99 -13.28 10.21
C VAL A 314 19.75 -12.16 10.93
N MET A 315 19.08 -11.38 11.79
CA MET A 315 19.72 -10.31 12.57
C MET A 315 20.84 -10.85 13.48
N ASP A 316 20.57 -11.91 14.25
CA ASP A 316 21.55 -12.52 15.17
C ASP A 316 22.80 -12.96 14.39
N CYS A 317 22.64 -13.52 13.19
CA CYS A 317 23.75 -13.89 12.31
C CYS A 317 24.56 -12.67 11.84
N ILE A 318 23.87 -11.63 11.33
CA ILE A 318 24.51 -10.39 10.87
C ILE A 318 25.33 -9.77 12.01
N TYR A 319 24.74 -9.59 13.19
CA TYR A 319 25.43 -8.94 14.31
C TYR A 319 26.54 -9.77 14.93
N ARG A 320 26.53 -11.10 14.75
CA ARG A 320 27.60 -11.97 15.19
C ARG A 320 28.82 -11.91 14.28
N PHE A 321 28.63 -11.78 12.97
CA PHE A 321 29.70 -11.95 11.97
C PHE A 321 30.01 -10.70 11.14
N SER A 322 29.29 -9.60 11.34
CA SER A 322 29.50 -8.33 10.65
C SER A 322 29.35 -7.14 11.62
N SER A 323 30.05 -6.05 11.32
CA SER A 323 29.87 -4.76 12.01
C SER A 323 28.63 -3.98 11.56
N THR A 324 27.98 -4.42 10.47
CA THR A 324 26.85 -3.74 9.84
C THR A 324 25.66 -3.67 10.80
N LYS A 325 25.00 -2.51 10.80
CA LYS A 325 23.82 -2.22 11.63
C LYS A 325 22.61 -1.96 10.75
N LEU A 326 21.43 -2.22 11.31
CA LEU A 326 20.17 -1.95 10.63
C LEU A 326 20.09 -0.48 10.24
N THR A 327 19.93 -0.24 8.95
CA THR A 327 19.50 1.04 8.40
C THR A 327 17.98 1.05 8.38
N HIS A 328 17.39 1.82 9.29
CA HIS A 328 15.95 1.92 9.46
C HIS A 328 15.30 2.81 8.40
N ILE A 329 14.35 2.27 7.64
CA ILE A 329 13.58 2.98 6.61
C ILE A 329 12.12 3.16 7.06
N PRO A 330 11.69 4.36 7.45
CA PRO A 330 10.33 4.58 7.99
C PRO A 330 9.17 4.27 7.03
N GLY A 331 9.41 4.16 5.72
CA GLY A 331 8.39 3.83 4.71
C GLY A 331 8.21 2.32 4.47
N LEU A 332 9.01 1.48 5.13
CA LEU A 332 8.78 0.03 5.13
C LEU A 332 7.95 -0.33 6.37
N HIS A 333 6.77 -0.90 6.18
CA HIS A 333 5.78 -1.04 7.24
C HIS A 333 5.49 -2.50 7.58
N GLN A 334 5.73 -2.87 8.85
CA GLN A 334 5.47 -4.21 9.38
C GLN A 334 4.00 -4.38 9.78
N LEU A 335 3.38 -3.31 10.27
CA LEU A 335 1.98 -3.21 10.68
C LEU A 335 1.54 -4.28 11.68
N ASP A 336 2.30 -4.50 12.75
CA ASP A 336 1.86 -5.28 13.92
C ASP A 336 0.81 -4.49 14.75
N MET A 337 -0.19 -3.93 14.06
CA MET A 337 -1.23 -3.08 14.61
C MET A 337 -2.60 -3.74 14.49
N HIS A 338 -3.48 -3.41 15.44
CA HIS A 338 -4.82 -3.97 15.51
C HIS A 338 -5.90 -2.90 15.72
N GLY A 339 -7.13 -3.23 15.31
CA GLY A 339 -8.28 -2.33 15.37
C GLY A 339 -8.48 -1.57 14.05
N ASP A 340 -8.99 -0.34 14.16
CA ASP A 340 -9.25 0.53 13.01
C ASP A 340 -7.96 1.25 12.59
N LEU A 341 -7.40 0.86 11.45
CA LEU A 341 -6.16 1.44 10.91
C LEU A 341 -6.43 2.59 9.92
N SER A 342 -7.65 3.14 9.89
CA SER A 342 -8.00 4.22 8.94
C SER A 342 -7.07 5.41 9.02
N GLY A 343 -6.65 5.82 10.22
CA GLY A 343 -5.71 6.92 10.41
C GLY A 343 -4.34 6.69 9.76
N PHE A 344 -3.86 5.44 9.75
CA PHE A 344 -2.62 5.06 9.08
C PHE A 344 -2.76 5.17 7.55
N TYR A 345 -3.81 4.56 6.98
CA TYR A 345 -4.04 4.57 5.54
C TYR A 345 -4.48 5.94 4.98
N GLU A 346 -4.97 6.84 5.85
CA GLU A 346 -5.34 8.24 5.51
C GLU A 346 -4.25 9.25 5.92
N SER A 347 -3.07 8.77 6.32
CA SER A 347 -1.98 9.63 6.81
C SER A 347 -1.21 10.36 5.70
N GLY A 348 -1.28 9.88 4.46
CA GLY A 348 -0.51 10.39 3.33
C GLY A 348 1.00 10.18 3.46
N ARG A 349 1.43 9.32 4.38
CA ARG A 349 2.82 8.85 4.44
C ARG A 349 3.15 8.04 3.20
N GLU A 350 4.42 8.07 2.83
CA GLU A 350 4.95 7.23 1.76
C GLU A 350 4.96 5.76 2.21
N MET A 351 4.48 4.88 1.34
CA MET A 351 4.37 3.44 1.62
C MET A 351 5.25 2.70 0.62
N ILE A 352 6.49 2.39 1.01
CA ILE A 352 7.40 1.57 0.18
C ILE A 352 7.01 0.10 0.27
N SER A 353 6.67 -0.36 1.47
CA SER A 353 6.07 -1.68 1.68
C SER A 353 4.95 -1.62 2.70
N LEU A 354 4.02 -2.57 2.61
CA LEU A 354 2.93 -2.78 3.54
C LEU A 354 2.84 -4.27 3.90
N HIS A 355 2.50 -4.57 5.14
CA HIS A 355 2.36 -5.93 5.65
C HIS A 355 1.08 -6.10 6.48
N HIS A 356 0.71 -7.33 6.86
CA HIS A 356 -0.43 -7.67 7.72
C HIS A 356 -1.82 -7.13 7.33
N TRP A 357 -1.98 -6.65 6.09
CA TRP A 357 -3.25 -6.18 5.53
C TRP A 357 -4.24 -7.34 5.25
N LYS A 358 -3.81 -8.61 5.31
CA LYS A 358 -4.68 -9.81 5.21
C LYS A 358 -5.31 -10.24 6.54
N ALA A 359 -4.63 -10.04 7.67
CA ALA A 359 -4.99 -10.69 8.94
C ALA A 359 -5.66 -9.74 9.95
N GLY A 360 -5.22 -8.48 10.02
CA GLY A 360 -5.76 -7.50 10.96
C GLY A 360 -6.90 -6.68 10.37
N PHE A 361 -6.54 -5.61 9.67
CA PHE A 361 -7.47 -4.76 8.94
C PHE A 361 -7.62 -5.34 7.52
N LYS A 362 -8.52 -6.32 7.35
CA LYS A 362 -8.70 -7.03 6.07
C LYS A 362 -8.99 -6.07 4.92
N LEU A 363 -7.95 -5.78 4.15
CA LEU A 363 -8.01 -4.92 2.97
C LEU A 363 -7.95 -5.75 1.70
N GLU A 364 -8.71 -5.32 0.70
CA GLU A 364 -8.62 -5.85 -0.66
C GLU A 364 -7.61 -5.01 -1.43
N ILE A 365 -6.32 -5.16 -1.08
CA ILE A 365 -5.24 -4.28 -1.56
C ILE A 365 -5.13 -4.27 -3.08
N GLU A 366 -5.51 -5.36 -3.76
CA GLU A 366 -5.59 -5.45 -5.22
C GLU A 366 -6.60 -4.46 -5.81
N LYS A 367 -7.75 -4.26 -5.15
CA LYS A 367 -8.78 -3.28 -5.53
C LYS A 367 -8.28 -1.88 -5.22
N MET A 368 -7.69 -1.68 -4.05
CA MET A 368 -7.15 -0.38 -3.64
C MET A 368 -6.05 0.11 -4.60
N HIS A 369 -5.16 -0.81 -4.98
CA HIS A 369 -3.99 -0.55 -5.82
C HIS A 369 -4.29 -0.44 -7.31
N LEU A 370 -5.50 -0.77 -7.78
CA LEU A 370 -5.80 -0.80 -9.22
C LEU A 370 -5.54 0.57 -9.90
N VAL A 371 -5.72 1.67 -9.17
CA VAL A 371 -5.45 3.03 -9.66
C VAL A 371 -3.98 3.29 -10.00
N ALA A 372 -3.05 2.51 -9.44
CA ALA A 372 -1.63 2.60 -9.78
C ALA A 372 -1.35 2.21 -11.25
N ASP A 373 -2.27 1.51 -11.93
CA ASP A 373 -2.17 1.32 -13.38
C ASP A 373 -2.19 2.64 -14.18
N ILE A 374 -2.67 3.72 -13.56
CA ILE A 374 -2.76 5.06 -14.16
C ILE A 374 -1.59 5.95 -13.73
N CYS A 375 -1.11 5.80 -12.48
CA CYS A 375 -0.20 6.77 -11.85
C CYS A 375 0.87 6.18 -10.91
N ASP A 376 1.06 4.87 -10.90
CA ASP A 376 2.05 4.12 -10.11
C ASP A 376 2.09 4.55 -8.63
N SER A 377 3.01 5.45 -8.25
CA SER A 377 3.22 5.96 -6.89
C SER A 377 2.06 6.81 -6.30
N CYS A 378 0.91 6.91 -6.97
CA CYS A 378 -0.27 7.62 -6.47
C CYS A 378 -1.12 6.84 -5.46
N PHE A 379 -0.77 5.58 -5.19
CA PHE A 379 -1.44 4.74 -4.20
C PHE A 379 -1.37 5.38 -2.80
N LEU A 380 -2.52 5.59 -2.15
CA LEU A 380 -2.68 6.30 -0.87
C LEU A 380 -2.17 7.76 -0.86
N GLN A 381 -1.94 8.37 -2.03
CA GLN A 381 -1.69 9.81 -2.10
C GLN A 381 -2.95 10.57 -1.69
N ARG A 382 -2.77 11.76 -1.07
CA ARG A 382 -3.87 12.57 -0.56
C ARG A 382 -4.08 13.85 -1.36
N TRP A 383 -5.35 14.13 -1.66
CA TRP A 383 -5.77 15.43 -2.19
C TRP A 383 -6.85 16.04 -1.31
N GLN A 384 -6.62 17.26 -0.85
CA GLN A 384 -7.60 18.09 -0.15
C GLN A 384 -8.36 18.93 -1.17
N PHE A 385 -9.69 18.80 -1.21
CA PHE A 385 -10.57 19.58 -2.06
C PHE A 385 -11.30 20.64 -1.24
N GLY A 386 -10.96 21.90 -1.49
CA GLY A 386 -11.52 23.04 -0.76
C GLY A 386 -11.31 22.94 0.76
N LYS A 387 -12.41 23.08 1.52
CA LYS A 387 -12.40 22.99 3.00
C LYS A 387 -13.11 21.75 3.56
N TYR A 388 -13.60 20.86 2.70
CA TYR A 388 -14.56 19.83 3.10
C TYR A 388 -14.15 18.41 2.80
N ALA A 389 -13.30 18.12 1.80
CA ALA A 389 -13.02 16.74 1.43
C ALA A 389 -11.52 16.44 1.35
N ILE A 390 -11.15 15.21 1.74
CA ILE A 390 -9.84 14.61 1.47
C ILE A 390 -10.08 13.27 0.79
N LEU A 391 -9.47 13.08 -0.38
CA LEU A 391 -9.34 11.78 -1.01
C LEU A 391 -8.03 11.15 -0.54
N SER A 392 -8.09 9.95 0.04
CA SER A 392 -6.94 9.06 0.24
C SER A 392 -7.04 7.94 -0.80
N ASN A 393 -6.22 8.03 -1.85
CA ASN A 393 -6.45 7.30 -3.10
C ASN A 393 -6.53 5.78 -2.90
N GLY A 394 -7.62 5.17 -3.38
CA GLY A 394 -7.82 3.74 -3.25
C GLY A 394 -8.20 3.29 -1.84
N PHE A 395 -8.47 4.20 -0.90
CA PHE A 395 -8.89 3.85 0.45
C PHE A 395 -10.18 4.52 0.90
N SER A 396 -10.23 5.85 0.86
CA SER A 396 -11.41 6.58 1.34
C SER A 396 -11.54 8.00 0.78
N ILE A 397 -12.77 8.51 0.85
CA ILE A 397 -13.08 9.94 0.75
C ILE A 397 -13.59 10.37 2.12
N ALA A 398 -12.87 11.26 2.80
CA ALA A 398 -13.24 11.81 4.09
C ALA A 398 -13.84 13.21 3.91
N HIS A 399 -15.07 13.41 4.37
CA HIS A 399 -15.79 14.67 4.35
C HIS A 399 -15.88 15.29 5.75
N TYR A 400 -15.64 16.59 5.86
CA TYR A 400 -15.54 17.36 7.10
C TYR A 400 -16.63 18.45 7.12
N PRO A 401 -17.87 18.16 7.58
CA PRO A 401 -19.01 19.06 7.41
C PRO A 401 -18.82 20.46 8.00
N SER A 402 -18.10 20.58 9.12
CA SER A 402 -17.82 21.86 9.78
C SER A 402 -16.68 22.66 9.14
N GLY A 403 -16.06 22.15 8.06
CA GLY A 403 -15.03 22.85 7.31
C GLY A 403 -13.65 22.87 7.97
N TYR A 404 -13.32 21.86 8.78
CA TYR A 404 -12.07 21.76 9.58
C TYR A 404 -10.76 21.79 8.76
N LEU A 405 -10.81 21.76 7.42
CA LEU A 405 -9.61 21.73 6.56
C LEU A 405 -9.08 23.12 6.18
N ARG A 406 -9.87 24.17 6.41
CA ARG A 406 -9.41 25.58 6.35
C ARG A 406 -9.78 26.26 7.67
N SER A 407 -9.09 27.36 8.00
CA SER A 407 -9.39 28.12 9.21
C SER A 407 -10.82 28.65 9.16
N THR A 408 -11.75 27.98 9.83
CA THR A 408 -13.15 28.41 9.96
C THR A 408 -13.37 28.99 11.36
N MET A 409 -13.87 30.22 11.43
CA MET A 409 -14.31 30.84 12.68
C MET A 409 -15.60 30.15 13.14
N LEU A 410 -15.54 29.35 14.21
CA LEU A 410 -16.72 28.79 14.86
C LEU A 410 -17.43 29.88 15.70
N ARG A 411 -18.77 29.85 15.73
CA ARG A 411 -19.58 30.69 16.64
C ARG A 411 -19.19 30.35 18.09
N GLY A 412 -18.44 31.25 18.73
CA GLY A 412 -17.93 31.05 20.10
C GLY A 412 -16.41 31.20 20.26
N GLY A 413 -15.66 31.45 19.18
CA GLY A 413 -14.28 31.94 19.27
C GLY A 413 -13.23 30.85 19.53
N LYS A 414 -12.96 30.04 18.52
CA LYS A 414 -11.63 29.51 18.15
C LYS A 414 -11.72 28.95 16.74
N ALA A 415 -10.79 29.33 15.86
CA ALA A 415 -10.64 28.67 14.58
C ALA A 415 -9.98 27.31 14.81
N GLN A 416 -10.63 26.23 14.38
CA GLN A 416 -10.09 24.87 14.52
C GLN A 416 -9.81 24.32 13.12
N LYS A 417 -8.55 24.47 12.68
CA LYS A 417 -8.04 23.75 11.51
C LYS A 417 -7.32 22.50 12.02
N ILE A 418 -7.66 21.32 11.48
CA ILE A 418 -6.90 20.11 11.81
C ILE A 418 -5.53 20.11 11.12
N ASN A 419 -4.53 19.57 11.81
CA ASN A 419 -3.21 19.37 11.22
C ASN A 419 -3.18 18.03 10.47
N LEU A 420 -3.14 18.09 9.13
CA LEU A 420 -3.09 16.88 8.30
C LEU A 420 -1.71 16.20 8.26
N GLN A 421 -0.69 16.82 8.84
CA GLN A 421 0.61 16.18 9.07
C GLN A 421 0.59 15.27 10.31
N GLU A 422 -0.38 15.46 11.21
CA GLU A 422 -0.61 14.57 12.35
C GLU A 422 -1.48 13.39 11.94
N MET A 423 -1.02 12.18 12.22
CA MET A 423 -1.77 10.96 11.94
C MET A 423 -2.94 10.84 12.92
N GLU A 424 -4.12 10.51 12.40
CA GLU A 424 -5.28 10.28 13.28
C GLU A 424 -5.10 9.00 14.09
N HIS A 425 -5.24 9.09 15.40
CA HIS A 425 -5.17 7.94 16.27
C HIS A 425 -6.48 7.14 16.20
N THR A 426 -6.57 6.14 15.32
CA THR A 426 -7.79 5.33 15.13
C THR A 426 -7.72 3.91 15.69
N TRP A 427 -6.52 3.41 15.98
CA TRP A 427 -6.28 2.04 16.46
C TRP A 427 -6.58 1.88 17.96
N GLY A 428 -6.35 0.68 18.51
CA GLY A 428 -6.67 0.38 19.90
C GLY A 428 -5.77 1.09 20.92
N GLU A 429 -6.33 1.48 22.07
CA GLU A 429 -5.66 2.31 23.10
C GLU A 429 -4.37 1.71 23.69
N ASN A 430 -4.20 0.39 23.64
CA ASN A 430 -3.06 -0.30 24.26
C ASN A 430 -1.78 -0.33 23.40
N MET A 431 -1.84 0.23 22.20
CA MET A 431 -0.76 0.20 21.23
C MET A 431 0.27 1.31 21.48
N LYS A 432 1.57 0.96 21.45
CA LYS A 432 2.66 1.91 21.72
C LYS A 432 3.39 2.26 20.44
N VAL A 433 2.82 3.18 19.65
CA VAL A 433 3.31 3.47 18.29
C VAL A 433 3.97 4.82 18.11
N LEU A 434 4.12 5.59 19.18
CA LEU A 434 4.58 6.98 19.10
C LEU A 434 6.00 7.12 18.52
N HIS A 435 6.88 6.12 18.69
CA HIS A 435 8.23 6.19 18.11
C HIS A 435 8.23 6.18 16.58
N SER A 436 7.20 5.58 15.96
CA SER A 436 7.11 5.40 14.52
C SER A 436 6.07 6.33 13.87
N LEU A 437 4.89 6.47 14.48
CA LEU A 437 3.72 7.09 13.85
C LEU A 437 3.44 8.52 14.30
N ALA A 438 4.09 9.01 15.36
CA ALA A 438 3.94 10.39 15.79
C ALA A 438 4.42 11.38 14.70
N PRO A 439 3.93 12.64 14.72
CA PRO A 439 2.94 13.19 15.65
C PRO A 439 1.52 12.69 15.36
N LEU A 440 0.69 12.61 16.42
CA LEU A 440 -0.68 12.11 16.36
C LEU A 440 -1.70 13.20 16.67
N ARG A 441 -2.90 13.07 16.10
CA ARG A 441 -4.10 13.83 16.46
C ARG A 441 -5.22 12.90 16.92
N ASP A 442 -6.15 13.45 17.70
CA ASP A 442 -7.31 12.71 18.17
C ASP A 442 -8.23 12.26 17.02
N LYS A 443 -8.86 11.11 17.23
CA LYS A 443 -9.93 10.60 16.35
C LYS A 443 -11.11 11.57 16.35
N MET A 444 -11.56 11.94 15.16
CA MET A 444 -12.74 12.77 14.98
C MET A 444 -14.02 11.93 15.08
N SER A 445 -15.08 12.56 15.59
CA SER A 445 -16.39 11.93 15.65
C SER A 445 -16.97 11.73 14.25
N GLU A 446 -17.89 10.77 14.09
CA GLU A 446 -18.64 10.57 12.83
C GLU A 446 -19.45 11.81 12.39
N ARG A 447 -19.72 12.75 13.31
CA ARG A 447 -20.36 14.04 12.98
C ARG A 447 -19.38 15.03 12.36
N ASP A 448 -18.12 14.99 12.79
CA ASP A 448 -17.08 15.92 12.38
C ASP A 448 -16.30 15.43 11.16
N LYS A 449 -16.24 14.10 10.96
CA LYS A 449 -15.60 13.45 9.83
C LYS A 449 -16.45 12.25 9.36
N VAL A 450 -17.11 12.44 8.22
CA VAL A 450 -17.89 11.40 7.53
C VAL A 450 -16.99 10.71 6.52
N THR A 451 -16.83 9.40 6.60
CA THR A 451 -15.93 8.65 5.71
C THR A 451 -16.71 7.74 4.77
N TYR A 452 -16.37 7.80 3.49
CA TYR A 452 -16.82 6.90 2.43
C TYR A 452 -15.65 5.99 2.08
N LYS A 453 -15.80 4.68 2.25
CA LYS A 453 -14.71 3.72 2.04
C LYS A 453 -14.73 3.19 0.61
N LEU A 454 -13.56 2.85 0.08
CA LEU A 454 -13.47 2.17 -1.20
C LEU A 454 -14.21 0.82 -1.07
N LEU A 455 -15.22 0.65 -1.92
CA LEU A 455 -15.97 -0.59 -2.05
C LEU A 455 -15.36 -1.48 -3.13
N ASN A 456 -14.97 -0.91 -4.26
CA ASN A 456 -14.37 -1.65 -5.36
C ASN A 456 -13.60 -0.75 -6.32
N SER A 457 -12.69 -1.35 -7.09
CA SER A 457 -12.09 -0.75 -8.27
C SER A 457 -12.18 -1.70 -9.44
N VAL A 458 -12.50 -1.17 -10.62
CA VAL A 458 -12.52 -1.94 -11.88
C VAL A 458 -11.82 -1.17 -12.98
N LYS A 459 -11.17 -1.88 -13.91
CA LYS A 459 -10.53 -1.26 -15.08
C LYS A 459 -11.30 -1.62 -16.34
N VAL A 460 -11.78 -0.61 -17.07
CA VAL A 460 -12.53 -0.77 -18.32
C VAL A 460 -12.00 0.26 -19.33
N ASP A 461 -11.60 -0.19 -20.52
CA ASP A 461 -11.11 0.65 -21.62
C ASP A 461 -10.03 1.67 -21.21
N GLY A 462 -9.06 1.22 -20.41
CA GLY A 462 -7.96 2.06 -19.92
C GLY A 462 -8.34 3.04 -18.81
N VAL A 463 -9.59 3.03 -18.34
CA VAL A 463 -10.09 3.82 -17.22
C VAL A 463 -10.16 2.97 -15.97
N VAL A 464 -9.61 3.44 -14.86
CA VAL A 464 -9.82 2.82 -13.55
C VAL A 464 -10.99 3.51 -12.85
N LYS A 465 -12.08 2.79 -12.63
CA LYS A 465 -13.26 3.26 -11.90
C LYS A 465 -13.15 2.83 -10.45
N GLN A 466 -13.10 3.78 -9.52
CA GLN A 466 -13.16 3.53 -8.09
C GLN A 466 -14.56 3.85 -7.56
N VAL A 467 -15.16 2.92 -6.83
CA VAL A 467 -16.47 3.07 -6.19
C VAL A 467 -16.25 3.26 -4.70
N TYR A 468 -16.66 4.40 -4.17
CA TYR A 468 -16.67 4.69 -2.75
C TYR A 468 -18.10 4.65 -2.23
N PHE A 469 -18.28 4.07 -1.05
CA PHE A 469 -19.58 3.78 -0.50
C PHE A 469 -19.67 4.16 0.99
N ARG A 470 -20.88 4.55 1.39
CA ARG A 470 -21.28 4.63 2.78
C ARG A 470 -22.75 4.23 2.89
N GLU A 471 -23.04 3.33 3.81
CA GLU A 471 -24.40 2.87 4.07
C GLU A 471 -25.24 3.96 4.74
N GLY A 472 -26.50 4.08 4.31
CA GLY A 472 -27.49 4.96 4.90
C GLY A 472 -27.94 4.45 6.27
N GLY A 473 -28.20 5.36 7.22
CA GLY A 473 -28.76 5.00 8.53
C GLY A 473 -30.18 5.51 8.72
N GLY A 474 -31.09 4.63 9.16
CA GLY A 474 -32.47 5.00 9.51
C GLY A 474 -33.29 5.49 8.32
N LYS A 475 -33.34 6.82 8.11
CA LYS A 475 -34.02 7.47 6.96
C LYS A 475 -33.05 7.96 5.89
N GLU A 476 -31.74 7.85 6.10
CA GLU A 476 -30.73 8.28 5.14
C GLU A 476 -30.54 7.21 4.06
N MET A 477 -30.33 7.66 2.82
CA MET A 477 -30.05 6.79 1.68
C MET A 477 -28.58 6.35 1.68
N ASP A 478 -28.32 5.18 1.10
CA ASP A 478 -26.98 4.78 0.71
C ASP A 478 -26.36 5.84 -0.20
N THR A 479 -25.05 6.06 -0.05
CA THR A 479 -24.32 7.03 -0.87
C THR A 479 -23.19 6.36 -1.62
N VAL A 480 -23.18 6.56 -2.94
CA VAL A 480 -22.21 6.01 -3.89
C VAL A 480 -21.51 7.16 -4.60
N MET A 481 -20.18 7.17 -4.55
CA MET A 481 -19.33 8.10 -5.27
C MET A 481 -18.45 7.32 -6.23
N VAL A 482 -18.35 7.76 -7.49
CA VAL A 482 -17.49 7.12 -8.49
C VAL A 482 -16.42 8.08 -8.98
N LEU A 483 -15.15 7.66 -8.94
CA LEU A 483 -14.04 8.37 -9.56
C LEU A 483 -13.54 7.59 -10.77
N ASN A 484 -13.56 8.20 -11.96
CA ASN A 484 -13.06 7.61 -13.20
C ASN A 484 -11.66 8.16 -13.50
N TRP A 485 -10.63 7.37 -13.27
CA TRP A 485 -9.23 7.78 -13.44
C TRP A 485 -8.72 7.52 -14.85
N ARG A 486 -8.09 8.54 -15.45
CA ARG A 486 -7.45 8.49 -16.76
C ARG A 486 -6.06 9.09 -16.68
N ALA A 487 -5.13 8.55 -17.47
CA ALA A 487 -3.85 9.20 -17.72
C ALA A 487 -4.10 10.49 -18.53
N GLY A 488 -3.54 11.62 -18.09
CA GLY A 488 -3.49 12.83 -18.92
C GLY A 488 -2.58 12.62 -20.12
N GLU A 489 -2.93 13.23 -21.25
CA GLU A 489 -2.01 13.29 -22.38
C GLU A 489 -0.75 14.06 -21.95
N ALA A 490 0.42 13.52 -22.25
CA ALA A 490 1.67 14.23 -22.03
C ALA A 490 1.59 15.57 -22.77
N VAL A 491 1.62 16.68 -22.04
CA VAL A 491 1.68 18.02 -22.63
C VAL A 491 2.90 18.02 -23.56
N LYS A 492 2.66 18.02 -24.88
CA LYS A 492 3.72 18.26 -25.85
C LYS A 492 4.33 19.59 -25.45
N LYS A 493 5.59 19.60 -25.03
CA LYS A 493 6.35 20.84 -24.87
C LYS A 493 6.24 21.57 -26.21
N GLU A 494 5.43 22.62 -26.27
CA GLU A 494 5.54 23.58 -27.36
C GLU A 494 6.98 24.11 -27.31
N GLU A 495 7.71 23.90 -28.39
CA GLU A 495 8.99 24.54 -28.63
C GLU A 495 8.74 26.04 -28.60
N VAL A 496 9.01 26.67 -27.45
CA VAL A 496 9.11 28.12 -27.36
C VAL A 496 10.34 28.50 -28.18
N GLY A 497 10.09 28.87 -29.44
CA GLY A 497 11.10 29.46 -30.31
C GLY A 497 11.73 30.70 -29.64
N PRO A 498 12.99 31.01 -29.96
CA PRO A 498 13.73 32.05 -29.24
C PRO A 498 13.08 33.42 -29.49
N GLN A 499 12.38 33.94 -28.48
CA GLN A 499 11.97 35.34 -28.47
C GLN A 499 13.20 36.22 -28.23
N ALA A 500 13.26 37.27 -29.05
CA ALA A 500 14.33 38.24 -29.18
C ALA A 500 14.80 38.81 -27.83
N GLY A 501 16.13 38.86 -27.66
CA GLY A 501 16.78 39.38 -26.48
C GLY A 501 16.44 40.85 -26.21
N PHE A 502 15.95 41.11 -25.00
CA PHE A 502 15.97 42.43 -24.39
C PHE A 502 17.39 42.78 -23.97
N GLY A 503 17.84 43.97 -24.36
CA GLY A 503 19.19 44.48 -24.14
C GLY A 503 19.55 44.60 -22.66
N VAL A 504 20.72 44.07 -22.31
CA VAL A 504 21.40 44.27 -21.03
C VAL A 504 22.06 45.64 -21.05
N VAL A 505 21.55 46.58 -20.25
CA VAL A 505 22.24 47.82 -19.88
C VAL A 505 23.26 47.49 -18.79
N ARG A 506 24.55 47.72 -19.06
CA ARG A 506 25.64 47.62 -18.06
C ARG A 506 25.71 48.91 -17.23
N PRO A 507 26.00 48.87 -15.92
CA PRO A 507 26.35 50.07 -15.15
C PRO A 507 27.81 50.48 -15.40
N GLU A 508 28.04 51.79 -15.54
CA GLU A 508 29.35 52.42 -15.64
C GLU A 508 30.15 52.33 -14.33
N GLU A 509 31.44 52.04 -14.45
CA GLU A 509 32.42 52.02 -13.35
C GLU A 509 32.74 53.45 -12.87
N GLY A 510 32.63 53.66 -11.56
CA GLY A 510 32.96 54.92 -10.89
C GLY A 510 34.47 55.20 -10.86
N LYS A 511 34.85 56.41 -11.32
CA LYS A 511 36.18 56.99 -11.18
C LYS A 511 36.50 57.31 -9.72
N GLN A 512 37.63 56.79 -9.26
CA GLN A 512 38.34 57.18 -8.05
C GLN A 512 39.01 58.55 -8.29
N MET A 513 38.71 59.56 -7.46
CA MET A 513 39.52 60.78 -7.36
C MET A 513 40.04 60.93 -5.93
N VAL A 514 41.35 61.11 -5.87
CA VAL A 514 42.16 61.45 -4.71
C VAL A 514 41.89 62.91 -4.33
N HIS A 515 41.53 63.15 -3.07
CA HIS A 515 42.12 64.20 -2.23
C HIS A 515 41.81 63.95 -0.75
#